data_AF-A0A3N5R3H2-F1
#
_entry.id   AF-A0A3N5R3H2-F1
#
_cell.length_a   1.000
_cell.length_b   1.000
_cell.length_c   1.000
_cell.angle_alpha   90.00
_cell.angle_beta   90.00
_cell.angle_gamma   90.00
#
_symmetry.space_group_name_H-M   'P 1'
#
loop_
_entity.id
_entity.type
_entity.pdbx_description
1 polymer ?
#
loop_
_entity_poly.entity_id
_entity_poly.type
_entity_poly.pdbx_seq_one_letter_code
_entity_poly.pdbx_strand_id
1 'polypeptide(L)'
;MIQIKILSYKSPQRYAVRRTLTAAQNELQKTCPAMAVEVSEVKQLSEMLTYTPVVILPSLVINEKLVCIGRFPRKDEVITWLQEAMTRQD
;
A
#
# COMPACT_ATOMS: atom_id res chain seq x y z
N MET A 1 -10.51 7.24 -6.21
CA MET A 1 -9.29 6.56 -6.70
C MET A 1 -8.35 6.41 -5.51
N ILE A 2 -7.91 5.19 -5.20
CA ILE A 2 -7.07 4.92 -4.01
C ILE A 2 -5.60 5.05 -4.42
N GLN A 3 -4.86 5.92 -3.74
CA GLN A 3 -3.45 6.14 -3.97
C GLN A 3 -2.63 5.26 -3.03
N ILE A 4 -1.75 4.43 -3.59
CA ILE A 4 -0.93 3.48 -2.82
C ILE A 4 0.53 3.70 -3.12
N LYS A 5 1.33 3.87 -2.07
CA LYS A 5 2.77 4.04 -2.17
C LYS A 5 3.50 2.93 -1.42
N ILE A 6 4.35 2.20 -2.13
CA ILE A 6 5.21 1.16 -1.55
C ILE A 6 6.58 1.78 -1.29
N LEU A 7 6.96 1.91 -0.02
CA LEU A 7 8.23 2.45 0.41
C LEU A 7 9.21 1.30 0.59
N SER A 8 10.28 1.27 -0.21
CA SER A 8 11.47 0.45 0.04
C SER A 8 12.60 0.74 -0.97
N TYR A 9 13.86 0.66 -0.51
CA TYR A 9 15.04 0.69 -1.37
C TYR A 9 15.19 -0.58 -2.22
N LYS A 10 14.81 -1.73 -1.68
CA LYS A 10 15.12 -3.05 -2.26
C LYS A 10 14.00 -3.53 -3.19
N SER A 11 14.34 -3.82 -4.44
CA SER A 11 13.39 -4.37 -5.43
C SER A 11 12.62 -5.61 -4.94
N PRO A 12 13.27 -6.61 -4.30
CA PRO A 12 12.56 -7.79 -3.79
C PRO A 12 11.48 -7.47 -2.74
N GLN A 13 11.72 -6.45 -1.90
CA GLN A 13 10.76 -6.05 -0.89
C GLN A 13 9.53 -5.38 -1.53
N ARG A 14 9.75 -4.48 -2.49
CA ARG A 14 8.64 -3.84 -3.24
C ARG A 14 7.83 -4.87 -4.02
N TYR A 15 8.51 -5.83 -4.65
CA TYR A 15 7.86 -6.93 -5.37
C TYR A 15 6.94 -7.75 -4.45
N ALA A 16 7.41 -8.15 -3.27
CA ALA A 16 6.61 -8.95 -2.34
C ALA A 16 5.37 -8.20 -1.82
N VAL A 17 5.50 -6.90 -1.51
CA VAL A 17 4.36 -6.06 -1.11
C VAL A 17 3.39 -5.88 -2.28
N ARG A 18 3.89 -5.56 -3.48
CA ARG A 18 3.07 -5.39 -4.70
C ARG A 18 2.30 -6.67 -5.03
N ARG A 19 2.92 -7.84 -4.93
CA ARG A 19 2.26 -9.13 -5.16
C ARG A 19 1.08 -9.35 -4.21
N THR A 20 1.25 -8.99 -2.93
CA THR A 20 0.19 -9.11 -1.92
C THR A 20 -0.95 -8.11 -2.20
N LEU A 21 -0.61 -6.87 -2.56
CA LEU A 21 -1.56 -5.86 -3.02
C LEU A 21 -2.39 -6.33 -4.22
N THR A 22 -1.73 -6.86 -5.26
CA THR A 22 -2.42 -7.38 -6.44
C THR A 22 -3.36 -8.52 -6.08
N ALA A 23 -2.96 -9.42 -5.18
CA ALA A 23 -3.82 -10.51 -4.72
C ALA A 23 -5.07 -9.99 -3.99
N ALA A 24 -4.91 -9.01 -3.10
CA ALA A 24 -6.02 -8.36 -2.39
C ALA A 24 -6.94 -7.58 -3.35
N GLN A 25 -6.36 -6.85 -4.30
CA GLN A 25 -7.09 -6.10 -5.31
C GLN A 25 -7.95 -7.03 -6.18
N ASN A 26 -7.38 -8.14 -6.67
CA ASN A 26 -8.10 -9.11 -7.47
C ASN A 26 -9.26 -9.76 -6.71
N GLU A 27 -9.14 -9.90 -5.39
CA GLU A 27 -10.22 -10.40 -4.55
C GLU A 27 -11.35 -9.38 -4.42
N LEU A 28 -11.02 -8.12 -4.14
CA LEU A 28 -11.99 -7.04 -4.02
C LEU A 28 -12.67 -6.68 -5.35
N GLN A 29 -11.99 -6.81 -6.48
CA GLN A 29 -12.59 -6.55 -7.80
C GLN A 29 -13.76 -7.49 -8.12
N LYS A 30 -13.83 -8.67 -7.49
CA LYS A 30 -14.97 -9.59 -7.65
C LYS A 30 -16.26 -9.01 -7.08
N THR A 31 -16.16 -8.20 -6.02
CA THR A 31 -17.30 -7.60 -5.32
C THR A 31 -17.46 -6.11 -5.65
N CYS A 32 -16.38 -5.44 -6.05
CA CYS A 32 -16.34 -4.00 -6.32
C CYS A 32 -15.57 -3.72 -7.62
N PRO A 33 -16.18 -3.93 -8.81
CA PRO A 33 -15.50 -3.76 -10.10
C PRO A 33 -15.04 -2.34 -10.39
N ALA A 34 -15.72 -1.33 -9.82
CA ALA A 34 -15.41 0.08 -10.00
C ALA A 34 -14.21 0.58 -9.16
N MET A 35 -13.59 -0.29 -8.35
CA MET A 35 -12.46 0.09 -7.52
C MET A 35 -11.24 0.45 -8.38
N ALA A 36 -10.88 1.73 -8.39
CA ALA A 36 -9.68 2.25 -9.05
C ALA A 36 -8.54 2.47 -8.06
N VAL A 37 -7.41 1.83 -8.31
CA VAL A 37 -6.20 1.88 -7.48
C VAL A 37 -5.01 2.32 -8.32
N GLU A 38 -4.20 3.25 -7.80
CA GLU A 38 -2.92 3.65 -8.38
C GLU A 38 -1.79 3.24 -7.43
N VAL A 39 -0.78 2.54 -7.94
CA VAL A 39 0.32 2.03 -7.11
C VAL A 39 1.66 2.55 -7.62
N SER A 40 2.33 3.36 -6.80
CA SER A 40 3.67 3.88 -7.06
C SER A 40 4.70 3.32 -6.07
N GLU A 41 5.98 3.43 -6.44
CA GLU A 41 7.11 2.97 -5.63
C GLU A 41 7.94 4.16 -5.17
N VAL A 42 8.06 4.33 -3.86
CA VAL A 42 8.89 5.37 -3.25
C VAL A 42 10.24 4.77 -2.92
N LYS A 43 11.30 5.35 -3.51
CA LYS A 43 12.68 4.87 -3.42
C LYS A 43 13.63 5.91 -2.82
N GLN A 44 13.24 7.18 -2.81
CA GLN A 44 14.05 8.27 -2.31
C GLN A 44 13.84 8.44 -0.81
N LEU A 45 14.94 8.57 -0.06
CA LEU A 45 14.89 8.75 1.39
C LEU A 45 14.09 10.00 1.78
N SER A 46 14.30 11.12 1.09
CA SER A 46 13.59 12.38 1.36
C SER A 46 12.08 12.24 1.25
N GLU A 47 11.59 11.46 0.29
CA GLU A 47 10.16 11.18 0.11
C GLU A 47 9.65 10.17 1.16
N MET A 48 10.44 9.18 1.57
CA MET A 48 10.04 8.27 2.65
C MET A 48 9.87 9.01 3.98
N LEU A 49 10.73 9.99 4.25
CA LEU A 49 10.73 10.78 5.48
C LEU A 49 9.48 11.67 5.62
N THR A 50 8.70 11.89 4.56
CA THR A 50 7.41 12.59 4.67
C THR A 50 6.33 11.75 5.36
N TYR A 51 6.48 10.41 5.38
CA TYR A 51 5.51 9.49 5.99
C TYR A 51 5.98 8.90 7.32
N THR A 52 7.30 8.80 7.53
CA THR A 52 7.86 8.26 8.77
C THR A 52 9.19 8.93 9.13
N PRO A 53 9.34 9.50 10.33
CA PRO A 53 10.59 10.14 10.75
C PRO A 53 11.73 9.11 10.93
N VAL A 54 11.39 7.84 11.12
CA VAL A 54 12.35 6.72 11.16
C VAL A 54 12.00 5.75 10.03
N VAL A 55 12.92 5.56 9.09
CA VAL A 55 12.67 4.72 7.92
C VAL A 55 12.77 3.24 8.29
N ILE A 56 11.60 2.61 8.47
CA ILE A 56 11.47 1.17 8.70
C ILE A 56 10.78 0.55 7.48
N LEU A 57 11.40 -0.46 6.86
CA LEU A 57 11.01 -0.96 5.52
C LEU A 57 10.81 -2.50 5.49
N PRO A 58 9.97 -3.02 4.58
CA PRO A 58 9.10 -2.26 3.68
C PRO A 58 7.94 -1.60 4.44
N SER A 59 7.44 -0.51 3.88
CA SER A 59 6.28 0.21 4.39
C SER A 59 5.24 0.43 3.30
N LEU A 60 3.96 0.49 3.70
CA LEU A 60 2.83 0.71 2.81
C LEU A 60 2.05 1.94 3.24
N VAL A 61 1.82 2.84 2.30
CA VAL A 61 1.00 4.03 2.48
C VAL A 61 -0.23 3.92 1.58
N ILE A 62 -1.40 4.24 2.11
CA ILE A 62 -2.67 4.29 1.38
C ILE A 62 -3.31 5.66 1.65
N ASN A 63 -3.61 6.42 0.61
CA ASN A 63 -4.14 7.79 0.67
C ASN A 63 -3.36 8.65 1.68
N GLU A 64 -2.04 8.73 1.50
CA GLU A 64 -1.09 9.44 2.38
C GLU A 64 -0.99 8.93 3.83
N LYS A 65 -1.74 7.89 4.22
CA LYS A 65 -1.67 7.28 5.55
C LYS A 65 -0.75 6.07 5.55
N LEU A 66 0.24 6.05 6.45
CA LEU A 66 1.09 4.89 6.70
C LEU A 66 0.30 3.78 7.41
N VAL A 67 0.12 2.62 6.77
CA VAL A 67 -0.71 1.51 7.27
C VAL A 67 0.07 0.23 7.58
N CYS A 68 1.25 0.05 6.98
CA CYS A 68 2.14 -1.08 7.27
C CYS A 68 3.57 -0.57 7.44
N ILE A 69 4.27 -1.05 8.47
CA ILE A 69 5.61 -0.56 8.86
C ILE A 69 6.53 -1.75 9.14
N GLY A 70 7.67 -1.80 8.44
CA GLY A 70 8.77 -2.73 8.75
C GLY A 70 8.48 -4.21 8.54
N ARG A 71 7.42 -4.55 7.82
CA ARG A 71 7.00 -5.95 7.59
C ARG A 71 6.26 -6.09 6.27
N PHE A 72 6.15 -7.33 5.82
CA PHE A 72 5.26 -7.67 4.71
C PHE A 72 3.82 -7.78 5.23
N PRO A 73 2.86 -7.08 4.61
CA PRO A 73 1.47 -7.19 5.02
C PRO A 73 0.90 -8.55 4.61
N ARG A 74 -0.11 -9.02 5.32
CA ARG A 74 -0.92 -10.17 4.89
C ARG A 74 -2.03 -9.71 3.96
N LYS A 75 -2.58 -10.62 3.15
CA LYS A 75 -3.60 -10.31 2.15
C LYS A 75 -4.88 -9.75 2.79
N ASP A 76 -5.34 -10.35 3.87
CA ASP A 76 -6.51 -9.94 4.66
C ASP A 76 -6.36 -8.52 5.22
N GLU A 77 -5.18 -8.17 5.75
CA GLU A 77 -4.91 -6.80 6.22
C GLU A 77 -5.01 -5.77 5.08
N VAL A 78 -4.45 -6.10 3.91
CA VAL A 78 -4.53 -5.22 2.73
C VAL A 78 -5.96 -5.04 2.26
N ILE A 79 -6.77 -6.11 2.27
CA ILE A 79 -8.20 -6.03 1.94
C ILE A 79 -8.91 -5.06 2.87
N THR A 80 -8.69 -5.18 4.19
CA THR A 80 -9.29 -4.29 5.18
C THR A 80 -8.89 -2.83 4.94
N TRP A 81 -7.61 -2.54 4.72
CA TRP A 81 -7.18 -1.15 4.47
C TRP A 81 -7.72 -0.58 3.16
N LEU A 82 -7.84 -1.38 2.10
CA LEU A 82 -8.45 -0.96 0.85
C LEU A 82 -9.94 -0.66 1.03
N GLN A 83 -10.67 -1.51 1.75
CA GLN A 83 -12.08 -1.27 2.07
C GLN A 83 -12.26 0.01 2.89
N GLU A 84 -11.45 0.21 3.94
CA GLU A 84 -11.45 1.44 4.72
C GLU A 84 -11.18 2.68 3.86
N ALA A 85 -10.26 2.58 2.90
CA ALA A 85 -9.93 3.67 1.99
C ALA A 85 -11.04 3.98 0.97
N MET A 86 -11.88 3.01 0.63
CA MET A 86 -13.08 3.21 -0.19
C MET A 86 -14.18 3.94 0.60
N THR A 87 -14.34 3.64 1.89
CA THR A 87 -15.38 4.27 2.72
C THR A 87 -15.04 5.71 3.11
N ARG A 88 -13.75 6.03 3.30
CA ARG A 88 -13.27 7.36 3.71
C ARG A 88 -13.08 8.35 2.55
N GLN A 89 -13.81 8.21 1.45
CA GLN A 89 -13.84 9.22 0.38
C GLN A 89 -14.72 10.42 0.79
N ASP A 90 -14.33 11.13 1.84
CA ASP A 90 -14.90 12.43 2.25
C ASP A 90 -13.90 13.56 1.95
#